data_AF-A0A3D4AJD9-F1
#
_entry.id   AF-A0A3D4AJD9-F1
#
_cell.length_a   1.000
_cell.length_b   1.000
_cell.length_c   1.000
_cell.angle_alpha   90.00
_cell.angle_beta   90.00
_cell.angle_gamma   90.00
#
_symmetry.space_group_name_H-M   'P 1'
#
loop_
_entity.id
_entity.type
_entity.pdbx_description
1 polymer ?
#
loop_
_entity_poly.entity_id
_entity_poly.type
_entity_poly.pdbx_seq_one_letter_code
_entity_poly.pdbx_strand_id
1 'polypeptide(L)'
;MKQFEYNKLLIVLIAIGLFASLFINIQRHQVEVRNNSIELIVDYEDLVALAECEGVPVEEVMKQAKDAGITSLAVYETTFKKLNVNGKTTAVNGSDVLTSYYTGAMTDPDWRKLVEDGTIKGTEIYVTGHHDQTFKEVHEDLVRRLGKDRVTALNVGGSTVLAVKAQ
;
A
#
# COMPACT_ATOMS: atom_id res chain seq x y z
N MET A 1 40.60 0.00 -65.06
CA MET A 1 40.37 0.62 -63.74
C MET A 1 39.05 1.38 -63.82
N LYS A 2 37.99 0.93 -63.14
CA LYS A 2 36.66 1.55 -63.23
C LYS A 2 36.69 2.90 -62.50
N GLN A 3 36.43 3.97 -63.24
CA GLN A 3 36.26 5.30 -62.68
C GLN A 3 34.90 5.36 -62.00
N PHE A 4 34.88 5.47 -60.67
CA PHE A 4 33.67 5.70 -59.91
C PHE A 4 33.29 7.16 -60.08
N GLU A 5 32.36 7.46 -60.98
CA GLU A 5 31.72 8.77 -61.01
C GLU A 5 30.81 8.88 -59.78
N TYR A 6 31.25 9.67 -58.80
CA TYR A 6 30.49 9.93 -57.60
C TYR A 6 29.20 10.68 -57.92
N ASN A 7 28.06 10.01 -57.78
CA ASN A 7 26.77 10.66 -57.92
C ASN A 7 26.54 11.61 -56.75
N LYS A 8 26.75 12.91 -56.99
CA LYS A 8 26.64 13.98 -55.99
C LYS A 8 25.32 13.93 -55.20
N LEU A 9 24.24 13.46 -55.82
CA LEU A 9 22.93 13.33 -55.19
C LEU A 9 22.90 12.28 -54.08
N LEU A 10 23.58 11.15 -54.28
CA LEU A 10 23.73 10.09 -53.27
C LEU A 10 24.56 10.56 -52.07
N ILE A 11 25.62 11.34 -52.32
CA ILE A 11 26.45 11.91 -51.26
C ILE A 11 25.63 12.88 -50.38
N VAL A 12 24.80 13.72 -51.01
CA VAL A 12 23.93 14.66 -50.28
C VAL A 12 22.92 13.92 -49.41
N LEU A 13 22.29 12.87 -49.93
CA LEU A 13 21.36 12.03 -49.15
C LEU A 13 22.04 11.38 -47.94
N ILE A 14 23.24 10.83 -48.12
CA ILE A 14 24.03 10.25 -47.03
C ILE A 14 24.40 11.32 -46.00
N ALA A 15 24.81 12.51 -46.44
CA ALA A 15 25.16 13.61 -45.54
C ALA A 15 23.96 14.05 -44.71
N ILE A 16 22.76 14.18 -45.30
CA ILE A 16 21.53 14.53 -44.58
C ILE A 16 21.21 13.47 -43.52
N GLY A 17 21.30 12.19 -43.85
CA GLY A 17 21.11 11.10 -42.88
C GLY A 17 22.12 11.14 -41.74
N LEU A 18 23.38 11.44 -42.04
CA LEU A 18 24.44 11.60 -41.03
C LEU A 18 24.12 12.75 -40.07
N PHE A 19 23.75 13.93 -40.58
CA PHE A 19 23.40 15.07 -39.72
C PHE A 19 22.14 14.82 -38.89
N ALA A 20 21.12 14.21 -39.48
CA ALA A 20 19.90 13.85 -38.76
C ALA A 20 20.18 12.88 -37.60
N SER A 21 20.96 11.83 -37.84
CA SER A 21 21.34 10.86 -36.80
C SER A 21 22.20 11.48 -35.70
N LEU A 22 23.16 12.36 -36.04
CA LEU A 22 24.00 13.06 -35.08
C LEU A 22 23.16 13.97 -34.16
N PHE A 23 22.20 14.69 -34.75
CA PHE A 23 21.30 15.58 -34.01
C PHE A 23 20.43 14.82 -33.01
N ILE A 24 19.88 13.66 -33.41
CA ILE A 24 19.11 12.79 -32.51
C ILE A 24 20.00 12.27 -31.37
N ASN A 25 21.25 11.89 -31.66
CA ASN A 25 22.16 11.35 -30.66
C ASN A 25 22.54 12.39 -29.59
N ILE A 26 22.80 13.63 -30.00
CA ILE A 26 23.10 14.75 -29.08
C ILE A 26 21.90 15.03 -28.17
N GLN A 27 20.69 15.08 -28.72
CA GLN A 27 19.48 15.26 -27.92
C GLN A 27 19.31 14.12 -26.90
N ARG A 28 19.51 12.88 -27.34
CA ARG A 28 19.42 11.70 -26.46
C ARG A 28 20.44 11.79 -25.31
N HIS A 29 21.67 12.15 -25.61
CA HIS A 29 22.72 12.28 -24.61
C HIS A 29 22.40 13.35 -23.56
N GLN A 30 21.87 14.51 -23.97
CA GLN A 30 21.46 15.55 -23.01
C GLN A 30 20.32 15.10 -22.08
N VAL A 31 19.39 14.30 -22.60
CA VAL A 31 18.30 13.72 -21.79
C VAL A 31 18.87 12.68 -20.82
N GLU A 32 19.72 11.77 -21.29
CA GLU A 32 20.35 10.73 -20.46
C GLU A 32 21.20 11.34 -19.34
N VAL A 33 22.01 12.36 -19.62
CA VAL A 33 22.83 13.04 -18.60
C VAL A 33 21.98 13.71 -17.54
N ARG A 34 20.84 14.31 -17.92
CA ARG A 34 19.93 14.94 -16.96
C ARG A 34 19.16 13.91 -16.12
N ASN A 35 18.91 12.72 -16.67
CA ASN A 35 18.12 11.67 -16.01
C ASN A 35 18.98 10.64 -15.27
N ASN A 36 20.32 10.80 -15.26
CA ASN A 36 21.25 9.92 -14.54
C ASN A 36 21.47 10.37 -13.09
N SER A 37 20.43 10.89 -12.44
CA SER A 37 20.41 11.21 -11.01
C SER A 37 19.77 10.06 -10.26
N ILE A 38 20.50 9.47 -9.32
CA ILE A 38 19.95 8.46 -8.41
C ILE A 38 19.11 9.22 -7.38
N GLU A 39 17.81 8.96 -7.35
CA GLU A 39 16.90 9.46 -6.32
C GLU A 39 16.94 8.52 -5.11
N LEU A 40 17.23 9.07 -3.93
CA LEU A 40 17.24 8.31 -2.68
C LEU A 40 15.85 8.38 -2.04
N ILE A 41 15.26 7.22 -1.80
CA ILE A 41 13.93 7.08 -1.19
C ILE A 41 14.10 6.42 0.17
N VAL A 42 13.46 6.98 1.20
CA VAL A 42 13.42 6.40 2.56
C VAL A 42 11.98 6.01 2.93
N ASP A 43 11.83 5.01 3.79
CA ASP A 43 10.55 4.65 4.38
C ASP A 43 10.15 5.67 5.45
N TYR A 44 8.90 6.14 5.40
CA TYR A 44 8.37 7.02 6.44
C TYR A 44 8.37 6.36 7.81
N GLU A 45 8.05 5.07 7.88
CA GLU A 45 7.97 4.36 9.16
C GLU A 45 9.34 4.22 9.82
N ASP A 46 10.40 4.04 9.02
CA ASP A 46 11.78 4.01 9.51
C ASP A 46 12.21 5.37 10.06
N LEU A 47 11.80 6.49 9.43
CA LEU A 47 12.07 7.83 9.96
C LEU A 47 11.34 8.09 11.29
N VAL A 48 10.10 7.62 11.40
CA VAL A 48 9.33 7.74 12.65
C VAL A 48 9.97 6.90 13.75
N ALA A 49 10.36 5.65 13.46
CA ALA A 49 11.06 4.80 14.42
C ALA A 49 12.41 5.40 14.84
N LEU A 50 13.13 6.02 13.92
CA LEU A 50 14.38 6.72 14.22
C LEU A 50 14.14 7.93 15.15
N ALA A 51 13.11 8.73 14.86
CA ALA A 51 12.71 9.85 15.71
C ALA A 51 12.32 9.40 17.13
N GLU A 52 11.61 8.28 17.26
CA GLU A 52 11.26 7.67 18.55
C GLU A 52 12.51 7.18 19.31
N CYS A 53 13.47 6.54 18.62
CA CYS A 53 14.72 6.10 19.22
C CYS A 53 15.61 7.26 19.68
N GLU A 54 15.65 8.35 18.93
CA GLU A 54 16.46 9.53 19.24
C GLU A 54 15.75 10.52 20.18
N GLY A 55 14.44 10.36 20.39
CA GLY A 55 13.63 11.23 21.25
C GLY A 55 13.44 12.64 20.68
N VAL A 56 13.56 12.80 19.37
CA VAL A 56 13.40 14.08 18.65
C VAL A 56 12.12 14.09 17.82
N PRO A 57 11.56 15.27 17.50
CA PRO A 57 10.39 15.36 16.61
C PRO A 57 10.69 14.78 15.22
N VAL A 58 9.70 14.12 14.61
CA VAL A 58 9.81 13.52 13.27
C VAL A 58 10.16 14.57 12.22
N GLU A 59 9.67 15.80 12.36
CA GLU A 59 9.97 16.91 11.46
C GLU A 59 11.47 17.25 11.42
N GLU A 60 12.16 17.07 12.55
CA GLU A 60 13.58 17.35 12.66
C GLU A 60 14.40 16.27 11.95
N VAL A 61 14.04 15.00 12.13
CA VAL A 61 14.66 13.87 11.41
C VAL A 61 14.39 13.97 9.90
N MET A 62 13.17 14.34 9.50
CA MET A 62 12.83 14.56 8.10
C MET A 62 13.64 15.71 7.47
N LYS A 63 13.88 16.78 8.23
CA LYS A 63 14.72 17.88 7.78
C LYS A 63 16.16 17.43 7.56
N GLN A 64 16.70 16.63 8.49
CA GLN A 64 18.04 16.05 8.35
C GLN A 64 18.12 15.08 7.15
N ALA A 65 17.11 14.25 6.93
CA ALA A 65 17.01 13.38 5.76
C ALA A 65 17.02 14.19 4.45
N LYS A 66 16.27 15.30 4.39
CA LYS A 66 16.27 16.21 3.26
C LYS A 66 17.64 16.86 3.03
N ASP A 67 18.29 17.33 4.09
CA ASP A 67 19.63 17.93 4.02
C ASP A 67 20.69 16.90 3.59
N ALA A 68 20.48 15.62 3.88
CA ALA A 68 21.29 14.49 3.41
C ALA A 68 21.00 14.06 1.95
N GLY A 69 20.06 14.71 1.26
CA GLY A 69 19.71 14.42 -0.13
C GLY A 69 18.58 13.42 -0.33
N ILE A 70 17.89 13.01 0.74
CA ILE A 70 16.69 12.17 0.68
C ILE A 70 15.47 13.07 0.48
N THR A 71 15.09 13.29 -0.78
CA THR A 71 13.97 14.17 -1.13
C THR A 71 12.65 13.43 -1.32
N SER A 72 12.69 12.08 -1.31
CA SER A 72 11.53 11.24 -1.59
C SER A 72 11.27 10.22 -0.49
N LEU A 73 9.99 9.99 -0.22
CA LEU A 73 9.51 9.24 0.91
C LEU A 73 8.50 8.19 0.45
N ALA A 74 8.73 6.93 0.82
CA ALA A 74 7.75 5.87 0.64
C ALA A 74 6.76 5.91 1.81
N VAL A 75 5.48 6.18 1.49
CA VAL A 75 4.38 6.13 2.45
C VAL A 75 3.47 4.98 2.07
N TYR A 76 3.32 4.01 2.96
CA TYR A 76 2.45 2.86 2.74
C TYR A 76 1.02 3.16 3.19
N GLU A 77 0.03 2.68 2.44
CA GLU A 77 -1.35 2.64 2.95
C GLU A 77 -1.45 1.75 4.18
N THR A 78 -2.18 2.21 5.19
CA THR A 78 -2.47 1.46 6.40
C THR A 78 -3.24 0.18 6.07
N THR A 79 -2.55 -0.95 6.07
CA THR A 79 -3.17 -2.26 5.81
C THR A 79 -3.91 -2.76 7.07
N PHE A 80 -4.95 -3.59 6.91
CA PHE A 80 -5.71 -4.21 8.03
C PHE A 80 -4.84 -4.84 9.12
N LYS A 81 -3.65 -5.34 8.75
CA LYS A 81 -2.65 -5.87 9.69
C LYS A 81 -2.17 -4.81 10.71
N LYS A 82 -1.99 -3.56 10.28
CA LYS A 82 -1.54 -2.44 11.13
C LYS A 82 -2.65 -1.87 12.04
N LEU A 83 -3.90 -1.99 11.62
CA LEU A 83 -5.09 -1.65 12.41
C LEU A 83 -5.31 -2.65 13.57
N ASN A 84 -5.01 -3.94 13.36
CA ASN A 84 -5.01 -4.96 14.40
C ASN A 84 -3.88 -4.76 15.43
N VAL A 85 -2.69 -4.37 14.97
CA VAL A 85 -1.52 -4.14 15.84
C VAL A 85 -1.68 -2.90 16.73
N ASN A 86 -2.42 -1.88 16.30
CA ASN A 86 -2.68 -0.67 17.10
C ASN A 86 -3.85 -0.78 18.09
N GLY A 87 -4.50 -1.95 18.23
CA GLY A 87 -5.57 -2.18 19.21
C GLY A 87 -6.87 -1.37 18.97
N LYS A 88 -6.99 -0.68 17.83
CA LYS A 88 -8.17 0.13 17.49
C LYS A 88 -9.29 -0.68 16.83
N THR A 89 -8.93 -1.75 16.13
CA THR A 89 -9.87 -2.73 15.57
C THR A 89 -9.24 -4.11 15.61
N THR A 90 -9.96 -5.14 16.06
CA THR A 90 -9.47 -6.51 16.07
C THR A 90 -10.14 -7.31 14.95
N ALA A 91 -9.34 -8.01 14.14
CA ALA A 91 -9.84 -8.93 13.12
C ALA A 91 -9.56 -10.37 13.56
N VAL A 92 -10.61 -11.17 13.70
CA VAL A 92 -10.54 -12.57 14.12
C VAL A 92 -11.13 -13.46 13.03
N ASN A 93 -10.47 -14.57 12.68
CA ASN A 93 -11.06 -15.53 11.75
C ASN A 93 -12.22 -16.25 12.42
N GLY A 94 -13.28 -16.53 11.65
CA GLY A 94 -14.41 -17.31 12.13
C GLY A 94 -14.03 -18.69 12.63
N SER A 95 -12.99 -19.31 12.06
CA SER A 95 -12.43 -20.57 12.56
C SER A 95 -11.93 -20.47 14.00
N ASP A 96 -11.32 -19.34 14.37
CA ASP A 96 -10.76 -19.11 15.70
C ASP A 96 -11.89 -18.83 16.70
N VAL A 97 -12.94 -18.11 16.27
CA VAL A 97 -14.17 -17.91 17.05
C VAL A 97 -14.88 -19.23 17.34
N LEU A 98 -15.05 -20.07 16.32
CA LEU A 98 -15.65 -21.41 16.47
C LEU A 98 -14.80 -22.31 17.36
N THR A 99 -13.48 -22.28 17.20
CA THR A 99 -12.56 -23.04 18.06
C THR A 99 -12.67 -22.59 19.51
N SER A 100 -12.75 -21.28 19.77
CA SER A 100 -12.93 -20.73 21.12
C SER A 100 -14.25 -21.18 21.75
N TYR A 101 -15.33 -21.29 20.97
CA TYR A 101 -16.60 -21.87 21.42
C TYR A 101 -16.47 -23.36 21.78
N TYR A 102 -15.93 -24.20 20.88
CA TYR A 102 -15.83 -25.64 21.10
C TYR A 102 -14.83 -26.04 22.20
N THR A 103 -13.80 -25.22 22.42
CA THR A 103 -12.80 -25.44 23.49
C THR A 103 -13.25 -24.91 24.85
N GLY A 104 -14.39 -24.22 24.91
CA GLY A 104 -14.90 -23.61 26.14
C GLY A 104 -14.13 -22.36 26.58
N ALA A 105 -13.22 -21.84 25.75
CA ALA A 105 -12.48 -20.61 26.02
C ALA A 105 -13.32 -19.33 25.82
N MET A 106 -14.46 -19.43 25.13
CA MET A 106 -15.39 -18.32 24.90
C MET A 106 -16.22 -17.99 26.13
N THR A 107 -15.92 -16.85 26.75
CA THR A 107 -16.62 -16.34 27.95
C THR A 107 -17.82 -15.46 27.62
N ASP A 108 -17.87 -14.84 26.44
CA ASP A 108 -18.91 -13.88 26.07
C ASP A 108 -20.24 -14.57 25.65
N PRO A 109 -21.36 -14.29 26.33
CA PRO A 109 -22.67 -14.90 26.03
C PRO A 109 -23.28 -14.50 24.68
N ASP A 110 -22.98 -13.31 24.16
CA ASP A 110 -23.59 -12.82 22.92
C ASP A 110 -22.88 -13.37 21.69
N TRP A 111 -21.55 -13.52 21.77
CA TRP A 111 -20.80 -14.30 20.78
C TRP A 111 -21.22 -15.77 20.75
N ARG A 112 -21.55 -16.32 21.91
CA ARG A 112 -22.02 -17.70 22.05
C ARG A 112 -23.31 -17.95 21.26
N LYS A 113 -24.29 -17.06 21.42
CA LYS A 113 -25.57 -17.13 20.69
C LYS A 113 -25.36 -17.09 19.18
N LEU A 114 -24.46 -16.24 18.68
CA LEU A 114 -24.21 -16.13 17.24
C LEU A 114 -23.58 -17.39 16.63
N VAL A 115 -22.78 -18.11 17.42
CA VAL A 115 -22.25 -19.42 17.03
C VAL A 115 -23.37 -20.48 17.04
N GLU A 116 -24.21 -20.47 18.07
CA GLU A 116 -25.37 -21.39 18.20
C GLU A 116 -26.42 -21.17 17.10
N ASP A 117 -26.66 -19.91 16.72
CA ASP A 117 -27.57 -19.50 15.64
C ASP A 117 -26.98 -19.79 14.24
N GLY A 118 -25.74 -20.30 14.16
CA GLY A 118 -25.06 -20.61 12.90
C GLY A 118 -24.70 -19.37 12.06
N THR A 119 -24.70 -18.19 12.68
CA THR A 119 -24.38 -16.92 12.02
C THR A 119 -22.87 -16.80 11.78
N ILE A 120 -22.06 -17.40 12.65
CA ILE A 120 -20.61 -17.41 12.53
C ILE A 120 -20.15 -18.50 11.54
N LYS A 121 -19.47 -18.10 10.46
CA LYS A 121 -18.88 -19.02 9.48
C LYS A 121 -17.37 -19.04 9.60
N GLY A 122 -16.79 -20.24 9.58
CA GLY A 122 -15.34 -20.44 9.70
C GLY A 122 -14.50 -19.74 8.62
N THR A 123 -15.10 -19.47 7.45
CA THR A 123 -14.45 -18.83 6.29
C THR A 123 -14.61 -17.30 6.27
N GLU A 124 -15.32 -16.72 7.23
CA GLU A 124 -15.52 -15.26 7.33
C GLU A 124 -14.58 -14.67 8.38
N ILE A 125 -14.22 -13.41 8.21
CA ILE A 125 -13.39 -12.64 9.15
C ILE A 125 -14.31 -11.67 9.88
N TYR A 126 -14.22 -11.65 11.19
CA TYR A 126 -15.02 -10.77 12.05
C TYR A 126 -14.16 -9.62 12.54
N VAL A 127 -14.54 -8.40 12.18
CA VAL A 127 -13.85 -7.16 12.59
C VAL A 127 -14.66 -6.49 13.68
N THR A 128 -14.05 -6.31 14.84
CA THR A 128 -14.59 -5.56 15.98
C THR A 128 -13.83 -4.25 16.14
N GLY A 129 -14.49 -3.21 16.62
CA GLY A 129 -13.86 -1.92 16.93
C GLY A 129 -14.40 -1.35 18.23
N HIS A 130 -13.52 -0.78 19.04
CA HIS A 130 -13.89 -0.16 20.31
C HIS A 130 -14.15 1.36 20.20
N HIS A 131 -13.93 1.94 19.00
CA HIS A 131 -14.05 3.38 18.76
C HIS A 131 -14.95 3.64 17.54
N ASP A 132 -16.10 4.29 17.77
CA ASP A 132 -17.18 4.42 16.78
C ASP A 132 -16.74 5.11 15.48
N GLN A 133 -15.95 6.18 15.57
CA GLN A 133 -15.49 6.94 14.41
C GLN A 133 -14.53 6.10 13.53
N THR A 134 -13.54 5.48 14.15
CA THR A 134 -12.58 4.60 13.47
C THR A 134 -13.28 3.39 12.83
N PHE A 135 -14.25 2.82 13.55
CA PHE A 135 -15.01 1.68 13.06
C PHE A 135 -15.87 2.03 11.84
N LYS A 136 -16.45 3.24 11.82
CA LYS A 136 -17.20 3.75 10.67
C LYS A 136 -16.32 3.93 9.44
N GLU A 137 -15.13 4.51 9.61
CA GLU A 137 -14.16 4.69 8.53
C GLU A 137 -13.72 3.33 7.96
N VAL A 138 -13.44 2.35 8.83
CA VAL A 138 -13.10 0.99 8.43
C VAL A 138 -14.25 0.31 7.69
N HIS A 139 -15.49 0.48 8.14
CA HIS A 139 -16.66 -0.04 7.44
C HIS A 139 -16.81 0.54 6.03
N GLU A 140 -16.69 1.85 5.88
CA GLU A 140 -16.78 2.52 4.58
C GLU A 140 -15.67 2.08 3.63
N ASP A 141 -14.44 1.94 4.12
CA ASP A 141 -13.31 1.46 3.32
C ASP A 141 -13.48 -0.01 2.90
N LEU A 142 -13.94 -0.87 3.81
CA LEU A 142 -14.24 -2.28 3.50
C LEU A 142 -15.32 -2.41 2.42
N VAL A 143 -16.40 -1.64 2.52
CA VAL A 143 -17.49 -1.66 1.54
C VAL A 143 -17.01 -1.16 0.17
N ARG A 144 -16.17 -0.11 0.15
CA ARG A 144 -15.58 0.42 -1.10
C ARG A 144 -14.66 -0.59 -1.77
N ARG A 145 -13.82 -1.29 -1.02
CA ARG A 145 -12.80 -2.21 -1.56
C ARG A 145 -13.34 -3.60 -1.89
N LEU A 146 -14.23 -4.16 -1.06
CA LEU A 146 -14.71 -5.54 -1.18
C LEU A 146 -16.12 -5.65 -1.77
N GLY A 147 -16.85 -4.54 -1.85
CA GLY A 147 -18.23 -4.50 -2.27
C GLY A 147 -19.22 -4.79 -1.15
N LYS A 148 -20.41 -4.19 -1.26
CA LYS A 148 -21.48 -4.28 -0.24
C LYS A 148 -21.96 -5.71 0.03
N ASP A 149 -21.83 -6.61 -0.94
CA ASP A 149 -22.30 -8.00 -0.83
C ASP A 149 -21.39 -8.90 0.05
N ARG A 150 -20.18 -8.41 0.35
CA ARG A 150 -19.16 -9.14 1.10
C ARG A 150 -18.97 -8.66 2.54
N VAL A 151 -19.58 -7.54 2.91
CA VAL A 151 -19.47 -6.93 4.24
C VAL A 151 -20.87 -6.87 4.85
N THR A 152 -21.07 -7.57 5.96
CA THR A 152 -22.35 -7.61 6.68
C THR A 152 -22.13 -7.14 8.11
N ALA A 153 -22.90 -6.14 8.53
CA ALA A 153 -22.88 -5.69 9.92
C ALA A 153 -23.77 -6.60 10.79
N LEU A 154 -23.19 -7.14 11.85
CA LEU A 154 -23.84 -7.93 12.90
C LEU A 154 -23.85 -7.11 14.19
N ASN A 155 -24.87 -7.30 15.03
CA ASN A 155 -24.93 -6.68 16.35
C ASN A 155 -24.69 -7.74 17.42
N VAL A 156 -23.66 -7.54 18.24
CA VAL A 156 -23.23 -8.46 19.29
C VAL A 156 -23.19 -7.68 20.60
N GLY A 157 -24.14 -7.95 21.50
CA GLY A 157 -24.16 -7.33 22.84
C GLY A 157 -24.20 -5.80 22.85
N GLY A 158 -24.76 -5.17 21.80
CA GLY A 158 -24.79 -3.71 21.66
C GLY A 158 -23.59 -3.10 20.92
N SER A 159 -22.62 -3.93 20.49
CA SER A 159 -21.49 -3.52 19.65
C SER A 159 -21.68 -4.01 18.21
N THR A 160 -21.37 -3.17 17.22
CA THR A 160 -21.43 -3.57 15.82
C THR A 160 -20.16 -4.32 15.44
N VAL A 161 -20.31 -5.47 14.80
CA VAL A 161 -19.22 -6.32 14.30
C VAL A 161 -19.40 -6.49 12.81
N LEU A 162 -18.33 -6.36 12.02
CA LEU A 162 -18.40 -6.56 10.57
C LEU A 162 -17.99 -8.00 10.25
N ALA A 163 -18.90 -8.77 9.67
CA ALA A 163 -18.59 -10.04 9.03
C ALA A 163 -18.14 -9.78 7.59
N VAL A 164 -16.90 -10.17 7.29
CA VAL A 164 -16.26 -9.99 5.99
C VAL A 164 -16.01 -11.36 5.38
N LYS A 165 -16.58 -11.63 4.21
CA LYS A 165 -16.33 -12.89 3.51
C LYS A 165 -14.90 -12.93 2.98
N ALA A 166 -14.02 -13.75 3.55
CA ALA A 166 -12.76 -14.11 2.88
C ALA A 166 -13.10 -14.92 1.61
N GLN A 167 -12.24 -14.86 0.59
CA GLN A 167 -12.48 -15.47 -0.73
C GLN A 167 -12.87 -16.95 -0.68
#